data_AF-A0A067DWQ6-F1
#
_entry.id   AF-A0A067DWQ6-F1
#
_cell.length_a   1.000
_cell.length_b   1.000
_cell.length_c   1.000
_cell.angle_alpha   90.00
_cell.angle_beta   90.00
_cell.angle_gamma   90.00
#
_symmetry.space_group_name_H-M   'P 1'
#
loop_
_entity.id
_entity.type
_entity.pdbx_description
1 polymer ?
#
loop_
_entity_poly.entity_id
_entity_poly.type
_entity_poly.pdbx_seq_one_letter_code
_entity_poly.pdbx_strand_id
1 'polypeptide(L)' 'FSNPLMACCGFGGPPYNYNIQVTCGHRGCPVCAEGSKSISWDGIHYTEAANAIIASKVLSMAYSTPRTPFDFFCRS' A
#
# COMPACT_ATOMS: atom_id res chain seq x y z
N PHE A 1 -0.54 -11.38 0.66
CA PHE A 1 0.30 -10.63 1.61
C PHE A 1 0.65 -11.52 2.78
N SER A 2 1.90 -11.53 3.24
CA SER A 2 2.40 -12.49 4.25
C SER A 2 2.39 -11.95 5.68
N ASN A 3 2.88 -10.72 5.90
CA ASN A 3 2.85 -10.03 7.19
C ASN A 3 2.13 -8.69 7.01
N PRO A 4 0.78 -8.64 7.12
CA PRO A 4 -0.02 -7.50 6.67
C PRO A 4 0.26 -6.19 7.42
N LEU A 5 0.75 -6.27 8.66
CA LEU A 5 1.08 -5.09 9.46
C LEU A 5 2.51 -4.57 9.25
N MET A 6 3.42 -5.38 8.70
CA MET A 6 4.81 -5.00 8.55
C MET A 6 5.04 -4.19 7.26
N ALA A 7 5.69 -3.04 7.38
CA ALA A 7 6.21 -2.28 6.25
C ALA A 7 7.39 -3.00 5.59
N CYS A 8 7.45 -2.97 4.25
CA CYS A 8 8.54 -3.56 3.48
C CYS A 8 9.87 -2.85 3.70
N CYS A 9 9.88 -1.52 3.65
CA CYS A 9 11.03 -0.66 3.84
C CYS A 9 10.83 0.15 5.11
N GLY A 10 11.64 -0.07 6.12
CA GLY A 10 11.47 0.66 7.36
C GLY A 10 12.34 0.12 8.48
N PHE A 11 12.23 0.75 9.64
CA PHE A 11 13.01 0.43 10.82
C PHE A 11 12.11 0.37 12.05
N GLY A 12 12.56 -0.33 13.10
CA GLY A 12 11.81 -0.49 14.35
C GLY A 12 11.31 -1.92 14.61
N GLY A 13 11.33 -2.79 13.59
CA GLY A 13 10.95 -4.19 13.73
C GLY A 13 9.44 -4.41 13.92
N PRO A 14 9.02 -5.65 14.23
CA PRO A 14 7.60 -5.98 14.39
C PRO A 14 6.89 -5.16 15.49
N PRO A 15 5.57 -4.93 15.36
CA PRO A 15 4.70 -5.47 14.32
C PRO A 15 4.62 -4.61 13.05
N TYR A 16 5.09 -3.36 13.08
CA TYR A 16 4.85 -2.40 12.00
C TYR A 16 6.07 -2.14 11.11
N ASN A 17 7.27 -2.35 11.64
CA ASN A 17 8.53 -1.97 11.00
C ASN A 17 8.55 -0.49 10.55
N TYR A 18 7.97 0.39 11.36
CA TYR A 18 7.91 1.82 11.11
C TYR A 18 8.50 2.61 12.29
N ASN A 19 9.38 3.56 11.95
CA ASN A 19 9.96 4.51 12.89
C ASN A 19 10.08 5.87 12.19
N ILE A 20 9.39 6.88 12.70
CA ILE A 20 9.37 8.22 12.09
C ILE A 20 10.75 8.91 12.10
N GLN A 21 11.66 8.51 12.98
CA GLN A 21 13.04 9.02 13.04
C GLN A 21 13.95 8.34 12.01
N VAL A 22 13.53 7.20 11.44
CA VAL A 22 14.29 6.40 10.47
C VAL A 22 13.33 5.89 9.40
N THR A 23 12.85 6.81 8.56
CA THR A 23 11.94 6.49 7.45
C THR A 23 12.67 5.79 6.31
N CYS A 24 11.91 5.11 5.46
CA CYS A 24 12.43 4.52 4.22
C CYS A 24 13.25 5.53 3.42
N GLY A 25 14.41 5.10 2.90
CA GLY A 25 15.38 5.97 2.21
C GLY A 25 16.53 6.45 3.09
N HIS A 26 16.42 6.35 4.43
CA HIS A 26 17.57 6.53 5.32
C HIS A 26 18.63 5.44 5.08
N ARG A 27 19.92 5.83 5.21
CA ARG A 27 21.04 4.90 5.03
C ARG A 27 20.93 3.75 6.03
N GLY A 28 20.97 2.52 5.51
CA GLY A 28 20.89 1.30 6.34
C GLY A 28 19.47 0.88 6.72
N CYS A 29 18.43 1.57 6.22
CA CYS A 29 17.06 1.11 6.36
C CYS A 29 16.86 -0.19 5.57
N PRO A 30 16.47 -1.32 6.21
CA PRO A 30 16.26 -2.57 5.50
C PRO A 30 15.03 -2.47 4.59
N VAL A 31 15.09 -3.19 3.47
CA VAL A 31 14.00 -3.37 2.51
C VAL A 31 13.71 -4.86 2.41
N CYS A 32 12.44 -5.23 2.40
CA CYS A 32 12.01 -6.61 2.26
C CYS A 32 12.41 -7.18 0.89
N ALA A 33 12.62 -8.49 0.82
CA ALA A 33 13.08 -9.15 -0.42
C ALA A 33 12.03 -9.13 -1.54
N GLU A 34 10.74 -9.14 -1.20
CA GLU A 34 9.65 -9.25 -2.18
C GLU A 34 8.51 -8.29 -1.82
N GLY A 35 8.52 -7.10 -2.46
CA GLY A 35 7.54 -6.04 -2.19
C GLY A 35 6.08 -6.43 -2.50
N SER A 36 5.86 -7.33 -3.46
CA SER A 36 4.51 -7.82 -3.82
C SER A 36 3.82 -8.62 -2.70
N LYS A 37 4.58 -9.10 -1.70
CA LYS A 37 4.05 -9.80 -0.52
C LYS A 37 3.72 -8.88 0.65
N SER A 38 4.02 -7.58 0.56
CA SER A 38 3.76 -6.58 1.60
C SER A 38 2.59 -5.66 1.23
N ILE A 39 1.78 -5.26 2.22
CA ILE A 39 0.71 -4.27 2.02
C ILE A 39 1.30 -2.87 2.05
N SER A 40 2.05 -2.56 3.11
CA SER A 40 2.69 -1.26 3.28
C SER A 40 4.11 -1.27 2.70
N TRP A 41 4.43 -0.22 1.95
CA TRP A 41 5.78 0.04 1.48
C TRP A 41 6.65 0.55 2.63
N ASP A 42 6.27 1.65 3.29
CA ASP A 42 7.12 2.39 4.23
C ASP A 42 6.47 2.70 5.59
N GLY A 43 5.31 2.10 5.88
CA GLY A 43 4.47 2.41 7.04
C GLY A 43 3.44 3.50 6.79
N ILE A 44 3.47 4.19 5.65
CA ILE A 44 2.56 5.28 5.27
C ILE A 44 1.89 4.97 3.93
N HIS A 45 2.68 4.58 2.93
CA HIS A 45 2.23 4.30 1.56
C HIS A 45 2.01 2.81 1.33
N TYR A 46 1.08 2.47 0.43
CA TYR A 46 0.88 1.11 -0.04
C TYR A 46 1.91 0.71 -1.09
N THR A 47 2.20 -0.59 -1.17
CA THR A 47 2.96 -1.16 -2.28
C THR A 47 2.16 -1.10 -3.58
N GLU A 48 2.84 -1.22 -4.72
CA GLU A 48 2.20 -1.33 -6.03
C GLU A 48 1.17 -2.46 -6.07
N ALA A 49 1.49 -3.63 -5.53
CA ALA A 49 0.59 -4.78 -5.48
C ALA A 49 -0.70 -4.47 -4.68
N ALA A 50 -0.58 -3.77 -3.55
CA ALA A 50 -1.74 -3.33 -2.78
C ALA A 50 -2.56 -2.27 -3.54
N ASN A 51 -1.91 -1.30 -4.17
CA ASN A 51 -2.59 -0.27 -4.97
C ASN A 51 -3.31 -0.87 -6.19
N ALA A 52 -2.75 -1.88 -6.86
CA ALA A 52 -3.40 -2.57 -7.97
C ALA A 52 -4.71 -3.25 -7.53
N ILE A 53 -4.73 -3.84 -6.33
CA ILE A 53 -5.96 -4.40 -5.74
C ILE A 53 -6.97 -3.29 -5.46
N ILE A 54 -6.57 -2.19 -4.81
CA ILE A 54 -7.46 -1.05 -4.52
C ILE A 54 -8.05 -0.49 -5.83
N ALA A 55 -7.22 -0.25 -6.84
CA ALA A 55 -7.67 0.21 -8.15
C ALA A 55 -8.68 -0.75 -8.78
N SER A 56 -8.44 -2.07 -8.73
CA SER A 56 -9.41 -3.06 -9.23
C SER A 56 -10.77 -2.98 -8.53
N LYS A 57 -10.78 -2.70 -7.22
CA LYS A 57 -12.03 -2.56 -6.45
C LYS A 57 -12.77 -1.28 -6.78
N VAL A 58 -12.06 -0.17 -6.94
CA VAL A 58 -12.63 1.10 -7.42
C VAL A 58 -13.26 0.91 -8.79
N LEU A 59 -12.54 0.32 -9.75
CA LEU A 59 -13.02 0.09 -11.12
C LEU A 59 -14.21 -0.89 -11.16
N SER A 60 -14.34 -1.80 -10.19
CA SER A 60 -15.47 -2.72 -10.11
C SER A 60 -16.80 -2.05 -9.73
N MET A 61 -16.77 -0.84 -9.17
CA MET A 61 -17.93 -0.11 -8.61
C MET A 61 -18.66 -0.82 -7.46
N ALA A 62 -18.23 -2.01 -7.05
CA ALA A 62 -18.94 -2.83 -6.08
C ALA A 62 -19.10 -2.15 -4.70
N TYR A 63 -18.23 -1.19 -4.40
CA TYR A 63 -18.15 -0.44 -3.14
C TYR A 63 -18.55 1.04 -3.29
N SER A 64 -19.14 1.44 -4.42
CA SER A 64 -19.62 2.81 -4.66
C SER A 64 -21.12 2.91 -4.41
N THR A 65 -21.57 4.02 -3.80
CA THR A 65 -22.99 4.35 -3.63
C THR A 65 -23.27 5.77 -4.15
N PRO A 66 -24.00 5.92 -5.27
CA PRO A 66 -24.53 4.88 -6.15
C PRO A 66 -23.42 4.10 -6.88
N ARG A 67 -23.72 2.88 -7.35
CA ARG A 67 -22.81 2.07 -8.19
C ARG A 67 -22.68 2.70 -9.57
N THR A 68 -21.79 3.68 -9.67
CA THR A 68 -21.55 4.46 -10.88
C THR A 68 -20.24 4.02 -11.53
N PRO A 69 -20.22 3.80 -12.85
CA PRO A 69 -18.99 3.49 -13.57
C PRO A 69 -18.07 4.69 -13.62
N PHE A 70 -16.76 4.45 -13.70
CA PHE A 70 -15.77 5.53 -13.57
C PHE A 70 -15.92 6.60 -14.67
N ASP A 71 -16.37 6.21 -15.87
CA ASP A 71 -16.66 7.11 -16.98
C ASP A 71 -17.81 8.09 -16.69
N PHE A 72 -18.66 7.83 -15.68
CA PHE A 72 -19.65 8.79 -15.19
C PHE A 72 -19.01 10.15 -14.86
N PHE A 73 -17.81 10.15 -14.27
CA PHE A 73 -17.09 11.38 -13.89
C PHE A 73 -16.33 12.03 -15.05
N CYS A 74 -16.18 11.33 -16.18
CA CYS A 74 -15.42 11.81 -17.34
C CYS A 74 -16.31 12.37 -18.45
N ARG A 75 -17.63 12.35 -18.28
CA ARG A 75 -18.58 12.96 -19.21
C ARG A 75 -18.60 14.47 -18.98
N SER A 76 -17.92 15.20 -19.87
CA SER A 76 -18.01 16.65 -20.06
C SER A 76 -19.27 17.03 -20.83
#